data_AF-A0A940DZX2-F1
#
_entry.id   AF-A0A940DZX2-F1
#
_cell.length_a   1.000
_cell.length_b   1.000
_cell.length_c   1.000
_cell.angle_alpha   90.00
_cell.angle_beta   90.00
_cell.angle_gamma   90.00
#
_symmetry.space_group_name_H-M   'P 1'
#
loop_
_entity.id
_entity.type
_entity.pdbx_description
1 polymer ?
#
loop_
_entity_poly.entity_id
_entity_poly.type
_entity_poly.pdbx_seq_one_letter_code
_entity_poly.pdbx_strand_id
1 'polypeptide(L)'
;MSNTSQNQKMDENEFWKIVDMFDWEHEGDDEAVLEEAVNYLSEKSNEDIFIFEDILSKLLYDLDGIEYAKNIGEYAYVDDEEFFSVDNFLYARCVVIVNGRDFYYDVLQSPEKIPKDMEFESLLGITREAFEKKNDEEFDYISKFDYETYSNKGKWRE
;
A
#
# COMPACT_ATOMS: atom_id res chain seq x y z
N MET A 1 -30.94 17.91 -11.13
CA MET A 1 -29.78 18.77 -10.85
C MET A 1 -28.59 17.83 -10.87
N SER A 2 -27.79 17.92 -11.92
CA SER A 2 -26.65 17.03 -12.15
C SER A 2 -25.64 17.29 -11.04
N ASN A 3 -25.48 16.34 -10.13
CA ASN A 3 -24.44 16.39 -9.12
C ASN A 3 -23.14 16.06 -9.87
N THR A 4 -22.48 17.08 -10.38
CA THR A 4 -21.14 16.94 -10.94
C THR A 4 -20.25 16.54 -9.77
N SER A 5 -20.02 15.23 -9.59
CA SER A 5 -18.89 14.78 -8.80
C SER A 5 -17.68 15.47 -9.41
N GLN A 6 -17.11 16.42 -8.67
CA GLN A 6 -15.81 16.98 -9.01
C GLN A 6 -14.89 15.78 -9.10
N ASN A 7 -14.51 15.37 -10.31
CA ASN A 7 -13.58 14.28 -10.50
C ASN A 7 -12.20 14.82 -10.09
N GLN A 8 -11.96 14.80 -8.77
CA GLN A 8 -10.71 15.24 -8.17
C GLN A 8 -9.61 14.32 -8.72
N LYS A 9 -8.65 14.93 -9.42
CA LYS A 9 -7.48 14.26 -9.97
C LYS A 9 -6.71 13.56 -8.84
N MET A 10 -6.17 12.39 -9.12
CA MET A 10 -5.35 11.66 -8.18
C MET A 10 -4.08 12.45 -7.82
N ASP A 11 -3.90 12.66 -6.52
CA ASP A 11 -2.70 13.14 -5.87
C ASP A 11 -2.56 12.42 -4.51
N GLU A 12 -1.53 12.73 -3.75
CA GLU A 12 -1.31 12.08 -2.45
C GLU A 12 -2.46 12.35 -1.45
N ASN A 13 -3.11 13.51 -1.50
CA ASN A 13 -4.23 13.79 -0.59
C ASN A 13 -5.46 12.95 -0.94
N GLU A 14 -5.74 12.79 -2.24
CA GLU A 14 -6.82 11.93 -2.70
C GLU A 14 -6.51 10.45 -2.43
N PHE A 15 -5.25 10.01 -2.59
CA PHE A 15 -4.80 8.68 -2.20
C PHE A 15 -5.13 8.39 -0.73
N TRP A 16 -4.72 9.27 0.19
CA TRP A 16 -4.98 9.07 1.62
C TRP A 16 -6.47 9.10 1.95
N LYS A 17 -7.26 9.94 1.27
CA LYS A 17 -8.73 9.94 1.42
C LYS A 17 -9.37 8.62 1.00
N ILE A 18 -8.78 7.90 0.03
CA ILE A 18 -9.24 6.56 -0.38
C ILE A 18 -8.84 5.52 0.66
N VAL A 19 -7.64 5.61 1.23
CA VAL A 19 -7.22 4.75 2.35
C VAL A 19 -8.13 4.95 3.57
N ASP A 20 -8.57 6.19 3.84
CA ASP A 20 -9.51 6.50 4.92
C ASP A 20 -10.93 5.91 4.70
N MET A 21 -11.22 5.34 3.52
CA MET A 21 -12.48 4.63 3.24
C MET A 21 -12.45 3.15 3.65
N PHE A 22 -11.30 2.63 4.12
CA PHE A 22 -11.22 1.22 4.52
C PHE A 22 -12.07 0.97 5.75
N ASP A 23 -13.03 0.04 5.63
CA ASP A 23 -14.02 -0.21 6.68
C ASP A 23 -13.54 -1.28 7.67
N TRP A 24 -12.82 -0.82 8.68
CA TRP A 24 -12.30 -1.68 9.75
C TRP A 24 -13.39 -2.27 10.67
N GLU A 25 -14.68 -1.94 10.51
CA GLU A 25 -15.76 -2.72 11.16
C GLU A 25 -15.83 -4.16 10.61
N HIS A 26 -15.21 -4.41 9.45
CA HIS A 26 -15.09 -5.71 8.78
C HIS A 26 -13.73 -6.41 8.98
N GLU A 27 -12.98 -6.09 10.04
CA GLU A 27 -11.69 -6.74 10.35
C GLU A 27 -11.77 -8.28 10.26
N GLY A 28 -10.85 -8.88 9.50
CA GLY A 28 -10.82 -10.31 9.20
C GLY A 28 -11.47 -10.70 7.87
N ASP A 29 -12.08 -9.74 7.16
CA ASP A 29 -12.57 -9.87 5.79
C ASP A 29 -12.05 -8.71 4.93
N ASP A 30 -10.84 -8.87 4.39
CA ASP A 30 -10.16 -7.82 3.64
C ASP A 30 -10.94 -7.33 2.41
N GLU A 31 -11.71 -8.22 1.75
CA GLU A 31 -12.54 -7.85 0.61
C GLU A 31 -13.62 -6.86 1.05
N ALA A 32 -14.28 -7.12 2.19
CA ALA A 32 -15.26 -6.21 2.77
C ALA A 32 -14.62 -4.90 3.27
N VAL A 33 -13.43 -4.96 3.88
CA VAL A 33 -12.67 -3.77 4.32
C VAL A 33 -12.38 -2.84 3.13
N LEU A 34 -12.01 -3.40 1.98
CA LEU A 34 -11.59 -2.65 0.79
C LEU A 34 -12.76 -2.24 -0.14
N GLU A 35 -13.96 -2.82 0.03
CA GLU A 35 -15.06 -2.71 -0.93
C GLU A 35 -15.42 -1.25 -1.27
N GLU A 36 -15.58 -0.37 -0.26
CA GLU A 36 -15.92 1.03 -0.50
C GLU A 36 -14.83 1.76 -1.30
N ALA A 37 -13.56 1.55 -0.93
CA ALA A 37 -12.43 2.17 -1.59
C ALA A 37 -12.26 1.67 -3.04
N VAL A 38 -12.41 0.37 -3.29
CA VAL A 38 -12.37 -0.23 -4.63
C VAL A 38 -13.49 0.35 -5.50
N ASN A 39 -14.72 0.43 -4.96
CA ASN A 39 -15.85 1.05 -5.66
C ASN A 39 -15.55 2.51 -6.02
N TYR A 40 -15.06 3.29 -5.05
CA TYR A 40 -14.71 4.69 -5.28
C TYR A 40 -13.62 4.87 -6.34
N LEU A 41 -12.55 4.06 -6.26
CA LEU A 41 -11.43 4.10 -7.19
C LEU A 41 -11.85 3.66 -8.60
N SER A 42 -12.79 2.70 -8.74
CA SER A 42 -13.29 2.24 -10.04
C SER A 42 -14.05 3.32 -10.84
N GLU A 43 -14.58 4.35 -10.17
CA GLU A 43 -15.26 5.48 -10.81
C GLU A 43 -14.28 6.57 -11.29
N LYS A 44 -12.98 6.48 -10.93
CA LYS A 44 -11.93 7.41 -11.38
C LYS A 44 -11.50 7.12 -12.82
N SER A 45 -10.72 8.01 -13.42
CA SER A 45 -10.13 7.75 -14.76
C SER A 45 -9.07 6.64 -14.69
N ASN A 46 -8.77 5.95 -15.80
CA ASN A 46 -7.71 4.93 -15.78
C ASN A 46 -6.34 5.56 -15.46
N GLU A 47 -6.11 6.81 -15.91
CA GLU A 47 -4.92 7.59 -15.53
C GLU A 47 -4.84 7.80 -14.02
N ASP A 48 -5.95 8.14 -13.36
CA ASP A 48 -5.99 8.31 -11.90
C ASP A 48 -5.78 6.99 -11.15
N ILE A 49 -6.31 5.87 -11.66
CA ILE A 49 -6.05 4.54 -11.11
C ILE A 49 -4.55 4.19 -11.20
N PHE A 50 -3.91 4.47 -12.34
CA PHE A 50 -2.47 4.27 -12.50
C PHE A 50 -1.64 5.21 -11.61
N ILE A 51 -2.09 6.45 -11.41
CA ILE A 51 -1.43 7.37 -10.47
C ILE A 51 -1.57 6.89 -9.02
N PHE A 52 -2.71 6.28 -8.64
CA PHE A 52 -2.88 5.67 -7.32
C PHE A 52 -1.83 4.57 -7.10
N GLU A 53 -1.65 3.70 -8.09
CA GLU A 53 -0.64 2.64 -8.08
C GLU A 53 0.79 3.18 -7.98
N ASP A 54 1.09 4.26 -8.70
CA ASP A 54 2.38 4.94 -8.60
C ASP A 54 2.64 5.56 -7.22
N ILE A 55 1.60 6.03 -6.54
CA ILE A 55 1.70 6.55 -5.17
C ILE A 55 1.91 5.39 -4.20
N LEU A 56 1.06 4.35 -4.26
CA LEU A 56 1.18 3.15 -3.42
C LEU A 56 2.59 2.55 -3.52
N SER A 57 3.05 2.30 -4.76
CA SER A 57 4.37 1.74 -5.02
C SER A 57 5.50 2.62 -4.49
N LYS A 58 5.38 3.96 -4.59
CA LYS A 58 6.36 4.87 -4.00
C LYS A 58 6.40 4.78 -2.49
N LEU A 59 5.24 4.75 -1.83
CA LEU A 59 5.16 4.70 -0.38
C LEU A 59 5.75 3.39 0.17
N LEU A 60 5.44 2.26 -0.47
CA LEU A 60 6.02 0.94 -0.15
C LEU A 60 7.53 0.89 -0.41
N TYR A 61 7.99 1.44 -1.54
CA TYR A 61 9.41 1.55 -1.89
C TYR A 61 10.18 2.39 -0.87
N ASP A 62 9.57 3.45 -0.35
CA ASP A 62 10.19 4.28 0.69
C ASP A 62 10.31 3.54 2.03
N LEU A 63 9.50 2.53 2.29
CA LEU A 63 9.63 1.67 3.47
C LEU A 63 10.52 0.45 3.21
N ASP A 64 10.95 0.18 1.97
CA ASP A 64 11.88 -0.91 1.65
C ASP A 64 13.29 -0.57 2.15
N GLY A 65 13.70 -1.13 3.28
CA GLY A 65 15.01 -0.86 3.86
C GLY A 65 15.30 -1.63 5.14
N ILE A 66 16.59 -1.84 5.40
CA ILE A 66 17.07 -2.70 6.50
C ILE A 66 16.56 -2.24 7.88
N GLU A 67 16.47 -0.93 8.10
CA GLU A 67 16.00 -0.36 9.36
C GLU A 67 14.52 -0.64 9.62
N TYR A 68 13.70 -0.80 8.57
CA TYR A 68 12.30 -1.21 8.69
C TYR A 68 12.17 -2.72 8.83
N ALA A 69 12.96 -3.47 8.05
CA ALA A 69 12.92 -4.94 8.03
C ALA A 69 13.25 -5.57 9.39
N LYS A 70 14.08 -4.91 10.21
CA LYS A 70 14.41 -5.32 11.59
C LYS A 70 13.23 -5.21 12.57
N ASN A 71 12.11 -4.58 12.18
CA ASN A 71 11.05 -4.18 13.11
C ASN A 71 9.71 -4.90 12.91
N ILE A 72 9.62 -5.91 12.03
CA ILE A 72 8.34 -6.58 11.71
C ILE A 72 7.91 -7.72 12.64
N GLY A 73 8.72 -8.09 13.64
CA GLY A 73 8.39 -9.17 14.58
C GLY A 73 9.10 -10.50 14.28
N GLU A 74 8.37 -11.61 14.30
CA GLU A 74 8.87 -12.99 14.17
C GLU A 74 9.77 -13.20 12.95
N TYR A 75 9.44 -12.55 11.83
CA TYR A 75 10.13 -12.69 10.56
C TYR A 75 11.06 -11.52 10.23
N ALA A 76 11.46 -10.74 11.23
CA ALA A 76 12.32 -9.58 11.04
C ALA A 76 13.71 -9.96 10.53
N TYR A 77 14.30 -9.05 9.74
CA TYR A 77 15.69 -9.17 9.33
C TYR A 77 16.59 -9.08 10.57
N VAL A 78 17.47 -10.07 10.75
CA VAL A 78 18.48 -10.08 11.81
C VAL A 78 19.85 -9.88 11.18
N ASP A 79 20.23 -10.81 10.29
CA ASP A 79 21.45 -10.80 9.47
C ASP A 79 21.25 -11.71 8.24
N ASP A 80 22.30 -11.88 7.44
CA ASP A 80 22.27 -12.71 6.22
C ASP A 80 22.29 -14.23 6.48
N GLU A 81 22.47 -14.67 7.72
CA GLU A 81 22.50 -16.09 8.10
C GLU A 81 21.14 -16.60 8.58
N GLU A 82 20.32 -15.70 9.16
CA GLU A 82 18.99 -16.00 9.68
C GLU A 82 17.89 -15.92 8.60
N PHE A 83 16.77 -16.61 8.83
CA PHE A 83 15.63 -16.55 7.91
C PHE A 83 14.93 -15.20 7.99
N PHE A 84 14.78 -14.54 6.84
CA PHE A 84 14.01 -13.32 6.66
C PHE A 84 12.92 -13.55 5.60
N SER A 85 11.67 -13.29 5.96
CA SER A 85 10.54 -13.41 5.03
C SER A 85 10.34 -12.11 4.27
N VAL A 86 10.74 -12.11 2.99
CA VAL A 86 10.60 -10.94 2.10
C VAL A 86 9.14 -10.56 1.87
N ASP A 87 8.23 -11.55 1.87
CA ASP A 87 6.80 -11.36 1.68
C ASP A 87 6.17 -10.72 2.93
N ASN A 88 6.45 -11.27 4.12
CA ASN A 88 5.93 -10.68 5.37
C ASN A 88 6.45 -9.26 5.59
N PHE A 89 7.65 -8.93 5.12
CA PHE A 89 8.14 -7.56 5.14
C PHE A 89 7.36 -6.66 4.18
N LEU A 90 7.04 -7.12 2.97
CA LEU A 90 6.18 -6.37 2.06
C LEU A 90 4.80 -6.13 2.69
N TYR A 91 4.18 -7.16 3.27
CA TYR A 91 2.85 -7.04 3.85
C TYR A 91 2.82 -6.19 5.12
N ALA A 92 3.87 -6.23 5.95
CA ALA A 92 4.01 -5.30 7.07
C ALA A 92 4.11 -3.83 6.62
N ARG A 93 4.72 -3.56 5.45
CA ARG A 93 4.73 -2.21 4.86
C ARG A 93 3.33 -1.79 4.39
N CYS A 94 2.51 -2.71 3.91
CA CYS A 94 1.08 -2.44 3.65
C CYS A 94 0.36 -2.02 4.93
N VAL A 95 0.60 -2.70 6.06
CA VAL A 95 0.02 -2.34 7.37
C VAL A 95 0.34 -0.89 7.75
N VAL A 96 1.57 -0.43 7.49
CA VAL A 96 1.95 0.97 7.75
C VAL A 96 1.11 1.95 6.94
N ILE A 97 0.85 1.66 5.66
CA ILE A 97 0.06 2.52 4.79
C ILE A 97 -1.41 2.52 5.22
N VAL A 98 -2.00 1.37 5.52
CA VAL A 98 -3.44 1.29 5.85
C VAL A 98 -3.79 1.87 7.22
N ASN A 99 -2.79 2.10 8.09
CA ASN A 99 -2.93 2.89 9.31
C ASN A 99 -2.95 4.41 9.07
N GLY A 100 -2.88 4.84 7.81
CA GLY A 100 -3.13 6.20 7.38
C GLY A 100 -1.90 7.09 7.33
N ARG A 101 -2.12 8.30 6.80
CA ARG A 101 -1.08 9.27 6.45
C ARG A 101 -0.12 9.58 7.59
N ASP A 102 -0.67 9.98 8.74
CA ASP A 102 0.14 10.45 9.87
C ASP A 102 1.01 9.31 10.41
N PHE A 103 0.46 8.09 10.47
CA PHE A 103 1.21 6.92 10.90
C PHE A 103 2.33 6.56 9.93
N TYR A 104 2.06 6.60 8.62
CA TYR A 104 3.07 6.38 7.59
C TYR A 104 4.28 7.33 7.76
N TYR A 105 4.03 8.63 7.88
CA TYR A 105 5.09 9.61 8.05
C TYR A 105 5.81 9.50 9.40
N ASP A 106 5.10 9.08 10.44
CA ASP A 106 5.69 8.76 11.74
C ASP A 106 6.66 7.57 11.66
N VAL A 107 6.28 6.49 10.96
CA VAL A 107 7.13 5.31 10.76
C VAL A 107 8.35 5.66 9.92
N LEU A 108 8.21 6.51 8.89
CA LEU A 108 9.36 6.97 8.10
C LEU A 108 10.45 7.65 8.94
N GLN A 109 10.08 8.24 10.10
CA GLN A 109 11.03 8.84 11.04
C GLN A 109 11.41 7.91 12.20
N SER A 110 10.63 6.86 12.43
CA SER A 110 10.75 5.96 13.58
C SER A 110 10.39 4.52 13.16
N PRO A 111 11.31 3.79 12.51
CA PRO A 111 11.07 2.44 12.00
C PRO A 111 10.58 1.43 13.06
N GLU A 112 10.91 1.66 14.34
CA GLU A 112 10.46 0.85 15.47
C GLU A 112 8.95 0.90 15.75
N LYS A 113 8.23 1.83 15.10
CA LYS A 113 6.78 1.94 15.19
C LYS A 113 6.04 0.95 14.28
N ILE A 114 6.72 0.25 13.38
CA ILE A 114 6.06 -0.75 12.52
C ILE A 114 5.31 -1.76 13.41
N PRO A 115 4.01 -2.00 13.17
CA PRO A 115 3.27 -3.03 13.89
C PRO A 115 3.88 -4.39 13.62
N LYS A 116 4.14 -5.14 14.70
CA LYS A 116 4.79 -6.45 14.64
C LYS A 116 3.76 -7.54 14.39
N ASP A 117 4.15 -8.53 13.60
CA ASP A 117 3.35 -9.74 13.37
C ASP A 117 1.95 -9.43 12.79
N MET A 118 1.86 -8.37 11.97
CA MET A 118 0.67 -7.96 11.25
C MET A 118 0.95 -7.91 9.75
N GLU A 119 -0.08 -8.17 8.95
CA GLU A 119 -0.03 -8.15 7.49
C GLU A 119 -1.31 -7.52 6.94
N PHE A 120 -1.24 -7.03 5.71
CA PHE A 120 -2.42 -6.62 4.95
C PHE A 120 -2.09 -6.71 3.45
N GLU A 121 -1.79 -7.93 2.98
CA GLU A 121 -1.40 -8.23 1.59
C GLU A 121 -2.42 -7.67 0.59
N SER A 122 -3.72 -7.73 0.92
CA SER A 122 -4.84 -7.35 0.06
C SER A 122 -4.74 -5.92 -0.50
N LEU A 123 -4.02 -5.00 0.18
CA LEU A 123 -3.75 -3.66 -0.36
C LEU A 123 -3.08 -3.69 -1.74
N LEU A 124 -2.20 -4.67 -2.00
CA LEU A 124 -1.49 -4.79 -3.29
C LEU A 124 -2.45 -5.05 -4.47
N GLY A 125 -3.66 -5.54 -4.19
CA GLY A 125 -4.67 -5.86 -5.20
C GLY A 125 -5.63 -4.71 -5.53
N ILE A 126 -5.69 -3.65 -4.73
CA ILE A 126 -6.77 -2.64 -4.78
C ILE A 126 -6.90 -1.97 -6.16
N THR A 127 -5.78 -1.64 -6.81
CA THR A 127 -5.77 -1.00 -8.13
C THR A 127 -6.27 -1.94 -9.21
N ARG A 128 -5.79 -3.20 -9.19
CA ARG A 128 -6.22 -4.24 -10.13
C ARG A 128 -7.72 -4.44 -10.03
N GLU A 129 -8.25 -4.60 -8.81
CA GLU A 129 -9.68 -4.82 -8.58
C GLU A 129 -10.52 -3.64 -9.08
N ALA A 130 -10.12 -2.40 -8.78
CA ALA A 130 -10.82 -1.22 -9.26
C ALA A 130 -10.79 -1.09 -10.80
N PHE A 131 -9.66 -1.40 -11.43
CA PHE A 131 -9.51 -1.35 -12.88
C PHE A 131 -10.32 -2.42 -13.60
N GLU A 132 -10.20 -3.68 -13.16
CA GLU A 132 -10.89 -4.83 -13.75
C GLU A 132 -12.40 -4.67 -13.60
N LYS A 133 -12.86 -4.20 -12.43
CA LYS A 133 -14.28 -3.87 -12.19
C LYS A 133 -14.82 -2.84 -13.17
N LYS A 134 -14.01 -1.83 -13.51
CA LYS A 134 -14.41 -0.74 -14.40
C LYS A 134 -14.40 -1.15 -15.87
N ASN A 135 -13.34 -1.83 -16.32
CA ASN A 135 -13.05 -2.00 -17.74
C ASN A 135 -13.43 -3.39 -18.27
N ASP A 136 -13.66 -4.39 -17.41
CA ASP A 136 -13.78 -5.81 -17.80
C ASP A 136 -12.54 -6.29 -18.59
N GLU A 137 -11.37 -5.75 -18.23
CA GLU A 137 -10.06 -5.97 -18.85
C GLU A 137 -9.00 -6.21 -17.76
N GLU A 138 -8.01 -7.06 -18.05
CA GLU A 138 -6.90 -7.36 -17.14
C GLU A 138 -6.04 -6.12 -16.88
N PHE A 139 -5.63 -5.93 -15.63
CA PHE A 139 -4.73 -4.85 -15.25
C PHE A 139 -3.27 -5.19 -15.60
N ASP A 140 -2.69 -4.51 -16.58
CA ASP A 140 -1.33 -4.75 -17.08
C ASP A 140 -0.35 -3.59 -16.84
N TYR A 141 -0.78 -2.58 -16.06
CA TYR A 141 0.03 -1.41 -15.77
C TYR A 141 1.20 -1.75 -14.85
N ILE A 142 2.40 -1.32 -15.24
CA ILE A 142 3.61 -1.45 -14.42
C ILE A 142 3.86 -0.12 -13.71
N SER A 143 3.85 -0.17 -12.38
CA SER A 143 4.07 0.98 -11.51
C SER A 143 5.46 1.60 -11.68
N LYS A 144 5.60 2.89 -11.35
CA LYS A 144 6.87 3.63 -11.44
C LYS A 144 7.95 3.11 -10.51
N PHE A 145 7.59 2.53 -9.38
CA PHE A 145 8.52 2.04 -8.37
C PHE A 145 8.30 0.55 -8.15
N ASP A 146 9.38 -0.22 -8.23
CA ASP A 146 9.34 -1.64 -7.85
C ASP A 146 9.27 -1.72 -6.32
N TYR A 147 8.11 -2.08 -5.78
CA TYR A 147 7.88 -2.14 -4.33
C TYR A 147 8.35 -3.44 -3.68
N GLU A 148 8.84 -4.41 -4.47
CA GLU A 148 9.35 -5.68 -3.97
C GLU A 148 10.51 -5.46 -3.00
N THR A 149 10.65 -6.37 -2.05
CA THR A 149 11.70 -6.29 -1.05
C THR A 149 13.09 -6.32 -1.71
N TYR A 150 14.00 -5.44 -1.26
CA TYR A 150 15.34 -5.16 -1.83
C TYR A 150 15.40 -4.25 -3.07
N SER A 151 14.27 -3.80 -3.61
CA SER A 151 14.23 -2.91 -4.77
C SER A 151 14.81 -1.52 -4.49
N ASN A 152 14.67 -1.00 -3.27
CA ASN A 152 15.32 0.21 -2.78
C ASN A 152 16.75 -0.06 -2.31
N LYS A 153 17.61 -0.41 -3.28
CA LYS A 153 19.02 -0.76 -3.07
C LYS A 153 19.82 0.26 -2.24
N GLY A 154 19.36 1.50 -2.13
CA GLY A 154 19.99 2.54 -1.31
C GLY A 154 19.78 2.35 0.19
N LYS A 155 18.67 1.73 0.62
CA LYS A 155 18.32 1.51 2.03
C LYS A 155 18.69 0.12 2.55
N TRP A 156 19.35 -0.68 1.72
CA TRP A 156 19.87 -2.02 2.03
C TRP A 156 21.39 -2.10 2.03
N ARG A 157 22.07 -0.96 1.99
CA ARG A 157 23.54 -0.86 2.09
C ARG A 157 23.88 -0.16 3.40
N GLU A 158 24.83 -0.73 4.13
CA GLU A 158 25.52 -0.06 5.23
C GLU A 158 26.44 1.07 4.76
#